data_AF-A0A969K1Z8-F1
#
_entry.id   AF-A0A969K1Z8-F1
#
_cell.length_a   1.000
_cell.length_b   1.000
_cell.length_c   1.000
_cell.angle_alpha   90.00
_cell.angle_beta   90.00
_cell.angle_gamma   90.00
#
_symmetry.space_group_name_H-M   'P 1'
#
loop_
_entity.id
_entity.type
_entity.pdbx_description
1 polymer ?
#
loop_
_entity_poly.entity_id
_entity_poly.type
_entity_poly.pdbx_seq_one_letter_code
_entity_poly.pdbx_strand_id
1 'polypeptide(L)'
;LNMDGPECNSGNRGSLEQYASIQAIRRRTGLEPDELGRRAKAGDAEAIAFWQDYGRHLGAGLASLIYVLTPEVVIIGGGISASAEYFFPATLAEVERRVLLSSRTGLQLLPAQLGNKAGIAGAAKLAWQKVLTTG
;
A
#
# COMPACT_ATOMS: atom_id res chain seq x y z
N LEU A 1 0.10 8.85 11.91
CA LEU A 1 0.10 9.56 10.62
C LEU A 1 0.09 11.08 10.89
N ASN A 2 0.76 11.90 10.08
CA ASN A 2 1.29 13.21 10.50
C ASN A 2 0.24 14.35 10.52
N MET A 3 -0.10 14.84 11.72
CA MET A 3 -1.06 15.94 11.92
C MET A 3 -0.58 17.28 11.32
N ASP A 4 0.74 17.46 11.23
CA ASP A 4 1.37 18.63 10.62
C ASP A 4 1.80 18.39 9.17
N GLY A 5 1.27 17.32 8.55
CA GLY A 5 1.57 16.93 7.18
C GLY A 5 0.93 17.82 6.11
N PRO A 6 1.15 17.50 4.81
CA PRO A 6 0.56 18.24 3.69
C PRO A 6 -0.97 18.11 3.65
N GLU A 7 -1.64 19.08 3.05
CA GLU A 7 -3.10 19.07 2.91
C GLU A 7 -3.59 17.92 2.02
N CYS A 8 -4.80 17.43 2.31
CA CYS A 8 -5.41 16.29 1.64
C CYS A 8 -6.69 16.71 0.90
N ASN A 9 -7.06 15.96 -0.12
CA ASN A 9 -8.31 16.18 -0.87
C ASN A 9 -9.57 16.03 0.01
N SER A 10 -9.47 15.29 1.13
CA SER A 10 -10.54 15.15 2.11
C SER A 10 -10.72 16.35 3.04
N GLY A 11 -9.86 17.37 2.97
CA GLY A 11 -9.81 18.50 3.90
C GLY A 11 -9.01 18.23 5.19
N ASN A 12 -8.49 17.02 5.38
CA ASN A 12 -7.58 16.69 6.50
C ASN A 12 -6.12 17.02 6.15
N ARG A 13 -5.19 16.79 7.10
CA ARG A 13 -3.74 16.95 6.92
C ARG A 13 -3.00 15.64 7.11
N GLY A 14 -1.99 15.47 6.27
CA GLY A 14 -1.05 14.35 6.26
C GLY A 14 -1.69 12.98 6.22
N SER A 15 -2.79 12.78 5.46
CA SER A 15 -3.45 11.47 5.27
C SER A 15 -2.44 10.37 4.89
N LEU A 16 -2.74 9.08 5.12
CA LEU A 16 -1.84 7.98 4.74
C LEU A 16 -1.58 8.01 3.24
N GLU A 17 -2.59 8.37 2.47
CA GLU A 17 -2.52 8.59 1.03
C GLU A 17 -1.48 9.65 0.64
N GLN A 18 -1.24 10.66 1.48
CA GLN A 18 -0.18 11.65 1.20
C GLN A 18 1.22 11.04 1.19
N TYR A 19 1.42 9.86 1.77
CA TYR A 19 2.74 9.22 1.84
C TYR A 19 2.78 7.90 1.07
N ALA A 20 1.69 7.15 1.09
CA ALA A 20 1.58 5.80 0.55
C ALA A 20 0.56 5.72 -0.61
N SER A 21 0.71 6.58 -1.63
CA SER A 21 -0.10 6.54 -2.86
C SER A 21 0.69 6.84 -4.13
N ILE A 22 0.09 6.58 -5.29
CA ILE A 22 0.65 6.98 -6.59
C ILE A 22 0.82 8.51 -6.68
N GLN A 23 -0.13 9.28 -6.15
CA GLN A 23 -0.02 10.74 -6.13
C GLN A 23 1.13 11.20 -5.24
N ALA A 24 1.39 10.51 -4.12
CA ALA A 24 2.55 10.77 -3.28
C ALA A 24 3.87 10.50 -4.02
N ILE A 25 3.95 9.41 -4.79
CA ILE A 25 5.10 9.09 -5.65
C ILE A 25 5.34 10.23 -6.65
N ARG A 26 4.32 10.57 -7.44
CA ARG A 26 4.41 11.64 -8.45
C ARG A 26 4.82 12.97 -7.84
N ARG A 27 4.20 13.36 -6.73
CA ARG A 27 4.49 14.64 -6.06
C ARG A 27 5.91 14.71 -5.51
N ARG A 28 6.42 13.62 -4.93
CA ARG A 28 7.72 13.61 -4.25
C ARG A 28 8.90 13.34 -5.17
N THR A 29 8.66 12.70 -6.31
CA THR A 29 9.74 12.25 -7.22
C THR A 29 9.63 12.82 -8.63
N GLY A 30 8.46 13.31 -9.05
CA GLY A 30 8.18 13.67 -10.43
C GLY A 30 8.06 12.47 -11.39
N LEU A 31 8.08 11.25 -10.88
CA LEU A 31 8.07 10.02 -11.69
C LEU A 31 6.75 9.26 -11.56
N GLU A 32 6.47 8.43 -12.56
CA GLU A 32 5.45 7.39 -12.48
C GLU A 32 5.96 6.18 -11.67
N PRO A 33 5.07 5.41 -11.00
CA PRO A 33 5.48 4.26 -10.21
C PRO A 33 6.28 3.21 -10.97
N ASP A 34 6.00 2.99 -12.26
CA ASP A 34 6.71 2.02 -13.09
C ASP A 34 8.15 2.48 -13.39
N GLU A 35 8.35 3.77 -13.66
CA GLU A 35 9.65 4.35 -13.91
C GLU A 35 10.50 4.32 -12.63
N LEU A 36 9.93 4.72 -11.50
CA LEU A 36 10.61 4.65 -10.20
C LEU A 36 10.97 3.19 -9.83
N GLY A 37 10.08 2.23 -10.13
CA GLY A 37 10.36 0.81 -9.96
C GLY A 37 11.50 0.31 -10.87
N ARG A 38 11.55 0.73 -12.13
CA ARG A 38 12.64 0.41 -13.06
C ARG A 38 13.99 0.96 -12.58
N ARG A 39 14.01 2.17 -12.03
CA ARG A 39 15.24 2.75 -11.44
C ARG A 39 15.72 1.94 -10.23
N ALA A 40 14.81 1.60 -9.31
CA ALA A 40 15.16 0.77 -8.17
C ALA A 40 15.72 -0.60 -8.61
N LYS A 41 15.11 -1.22 -9.63
CA LYS A 41 15.61 -2.45 -10.25
C LYS A 41 16.99 -2.31 -10.89
N ALA A 42 17.31 -1.13 -11.41
CA ALA A 42 18.64 -0.81 -11.94
C ALA A 42 19.69 -0.49 -10.85
N GLY A 43 19.31 -0.56 -9.56
CA GLY A 43 20.20 -0.29 -8.44
C GLY A 43 20.31 1.19 -8.05
N ASP A 44 19.40 2.04 -8.53
CA ASP A 44 19.33 3.45 -8.13
C ASP A 44 19.05 3.57 -6.62
N ALA A 45 20.03 4.07 -5.88
CA ALA A 45 19.97 4.19 -4.44
C ALA A 45 18.89 5.17 -3.96
N GLU A 46 18.60 6.23 -4.71
CA GLU A 46 17.56 7.21 -4.36
C GLU A 46 16.17 6.58 -4.53
N ALA A 47 15.97 5.84 -5.64
CA ALA A 47 14.71 5.14 -5.88
C ALA A 47 14.46 4.04 -4.83
N ILE A 48 15.49 3.27 -4.46
CA ILE A 48 15.40 2.26 -3.40
C ILE A 48 15.08 2.93 -2.06
N ALA A 49 15.77 4.01 -1.70
CA ALA A 49 15.54 4.74 -0.46
C ALA A 49 14.11 5.31 -0.39
N PHE A 50 13.58 5.80 -1.53
CA PHE A 50 12.19 6.23 -1.62
C PHE A 50 11.21 5.09 -1.32
N TRP A 51 11.38 3.92 -1.94
CA TRP A 51 10.49 2.78 -1.70
C TRP A 51 10.58 2.28 -0.26
N GLN A 52 11.76 2.28 0.36
CA GLN A 52 11.90 1.97 1.77
C GLN A 52 11.14 2.97 2.66
N ASP A 53 11.21 4.26 2.34
CA ASP A 53 10.46 5.30 3.04
C ASP A 53 8.95 5.15 2.86
N TYR A 54 8.51 4.92 1.63
CA TYR A 54 7.14 4.56 1.30
C TYR A 54 6.67 3.37 2.15
N GLY A 55 7.50 2.33 2.25
CA GLY A 55 7.24 1.14 3.03
C GLY A 55 7.06 1.43 4.52
N ARG A 56 7.90 2.28 5.11
CA ARG A 56 7.76 2.73 6.51
C ARG A 56 6.43 3.46 6.73
N HIS A 57 6.06 4.39 5.85
CA HIS A 57 4.78 5.09 5.97
C HIS A 57 3.58 4.14 5.85
N LEU A 58 3.64 3.19 4.91
CA LEU A 58 2.61 2.16 4.76
C LEU A 58 2.50 1.30 6.03
N GLY A 59 3.61 0.80 6.56
CA GLY A 59 3.63 -0.01 7.78
C GLY A 59 3.08 0.72 9.00
N ALA A 60 3.41 2.02 9.12
CA ALA A 60 2.84 2.87 10.17
C ALA A 60 1.32 3.02 10.06
N GLY A 61 0.78 3.11 8.84
CA GLY A 61 -0.67 3.14 8.60
C GLY A 61 -1.34 1.78 8.86
N LEU A 62 -0.71 0.70 8.39
CA LEU A 62 -1.21 -0.67 8.58
C LEU A 62 -1.26 -1.06 10.06
N ALA A 63 -0.34 -0.57 10.90
CA ALA A 63 -0.35 -0.89 12.33
C ALA A 63 -1.70 -0.57 13.00
N SER A 64 -2.29 0.59 12.69
CA SER A 64 -3.62 0.94 13.20
C SER A 64 -4.71 0.01 12.67
N LEU A 65 -4.66 -0.35 11.38
CA LEU A 65 -5.64 -1.27 10.78
C LEU A 65 -5.52 -2.68 11.34
N ILE A 66 -4.31 -3.15 11.62
CA ILE A 66 -4.06 -4.46 12.21
C ILE A 66 -4.65 -4.54 13.62
N TYR A 67 -4.48 -3.51 14.46
CA TYR A 67 -5.12 -3.49 15.77
C TYR A 67 -6.65 -3.50 15.71
N VAL A 68 -7.24 -2.87 14.70
CA VAL A 68 -8.70 -2.78 14.56
C VAL A 68 -9.28 -4.07 13.97
N LEU A 69 -8.62 -4.66 12.98
CA LEU A 69 -9.18 -5.74 12.16
C LEU A 69 -8.61 -7.12 12.47
N THR A 70 -7.42 -7.20 13.10
CA THR A 70 -6.65 -8.43 13.32
C THR A 70 -6.65 -9.37 12.09
N PRO A 71 -6.23 -8.89 10.91
CA PRO A 71 -6.34 -9.67 9.69
C PRO A 71 -5.27 -10.77 9.64
N GLU A 72 -5.62 -11.91 9.04
CA GLU A 72 -4.64 -12.95 8.70
C GLU A 72 -3.77 -12.56 7.51
N VAL A 73 -4.33 -11.80 6.56
CA VAL A 73 -3.64 -11.40 5.32
C VAL A 73 -3.97 -9.96 4.96
N VAL A 74 -2.93 -9.18 4.64
CA VAL A 74 -3.04 -7.88 3.96
C VAL A 74 -2.54 -8.04 2.53
N ILE A 75 -3.41 -7.76 1.56
CA ILE A 75 -3.07 -7.81 0.13
C ILE A 75 -2.90 -6.39 -0.41
N ILE A 76 -1.72 -6.07 -0.93
CA ILE A 76 -1.43 -4.77 -1.55
C ILE A 76 -1.57 -4.88 -3.07
N GLY A 77 -2.56 -4.17 -3.61
CA GLY A 77 -2.81 -4.09 -5.05
C GLY A 77 -2.56 -2.72 -5.66
N GLY A 78 -2.96 -2.56 -6.92
CA GLY A 78 -2.80 -1.32 -7.69
C GLY A 78 -1.43 -1.19 -8.36
N GLY A 79 -1.22 -0.08 -9.07
CA GLY A 79 -0.04 0.14 -9.93
C GLY A 79 1.32 0.17 -9.21
N ILE A 80 1.34 0.08 -7.88
CA ILE A 80 2.55 0.01 -7.08
C ILE A 80 2.98 -1.43 -6.76
N SER A 81 2.10 -2.42 -6.90
CA SER A 81 2.37 -3.78 -6.42
C SER A 81 3.52 -4.46 -7.17
N ALA A 82 3.84 -4.00 -8.37
CA ALA A 82 5.00 -4.45 -9.15
C ALA A 82 6.34 -4.10 -8.47
N SER A 83 6.38 -3.10 -7.58
CA SER A 83 7.56 -2.67 -6.84
C SER A 83 7.58 -3.19 -5.39
N ALA A 84 6.73 -4.16 -5.05
CA ALA A 84 6.56 -4.68 -3.70
C ALA A 84 7.87 -5.10 -3.03
N GLU A 85 8.80 -5.71 -3.78
CA GLU A 85 10.10 -6.15 -3.26
C GLU A 85 10.92 -5.02 -2.61
N TYR A 86 10.74 -3.76 -3.06
CA TYR A 86 11.50 -2.61 -2.57
C TYR A 86 10.89 -1.96 -1.31
N PHE A 87 9.60 -2.18 -1.04
CA PHE A 87 8.92 -1.53 0.10
C PHE A 87 8.33 -2.49 1.13
N PHE A 88 7.98 -3.73 0.76
CA PHE A 88 7.44 -4.72 1.69
C PHE A 88 8.36 -5.01 2.89
N PRO A 89 9.69 -5.14 2.74
CA PRO A 89 10.57 -5.36 3.88
C PRO A 89 10.48 -4.22 4.91
N ALA A 90 10.48 -2.97 4.45
CA ALA A 90 10.34 -1.80 5.31
C ALA A 90 8.94 -1.68 5.92
N THR A 91 7.89 -2.06 5.19
CA THR A 91 6.52 -2.14 5.71
C THR A 91 6.42 -3.15 6.84
N LEU A 92 6.94 -4.36 6.64
CA LEU A 92 6.92 -5.41 7.66
C LEU A 92 7.71 -4.99 8.89
N ALA A 93 8.96 -4.51 8.73
CA ALA A 93 9.76 -4.04 9.85
C ALA A 93 9.06 -2.96 10.68
N GLU A 94 8.37 -2.02 10.02
CA GLU A 94 7.62 -0.97 10.73
C GLU A 94 6.36 -1.50 11.42
N VAL A 95 5.67 -2.49 10.83
CA VAL A 95 4.56 -3.21 11.49
C VAL A 95 5.08 -3.94 12.73
N GLU A 96 6.18 -4.67 12.62
CA GLU A 96 6.78 -5.42 13.73
C GLU A 96 7.16 -4.50 14.90
N ARG A 97 7.65 -3.29 14.59
CA ARG A 97 8.01 -2.29 15.59
C ARG A 97 6.80 -1.69 16.31
N ARG A 98 5.62 -1.64 15.67
CA ARG A 98 4.42 -0.95 16.18
C ARG A 98 3.34 -1.88 16.71
N VAL A 99 3.31 -3.11 16.24
CA VAL A 99 2.25 -4.07 16.50
C VAL A 99 2.75 -5.19 17.41
N LEU A 100 2.06 -5.40 18.53
CA LEU A 100 2.32 -6.50 19.45
C LEU A 100 2.31 -7.84 18.71
N LEU A 101 3.22 -8.74 19.08
CA LEU A 101 3.35 -10.04 18.43
C LEU A 101 2.00 -10.78 18.35
N SER A 102 1.22 -10.80 19.45
CA SER A 102 -0.10 -11.44 19.51
C SER A 102 -1.12 -10.90 18.50
N SER A 103 -1.00 -9.64 18.10
CA SER A 103 -1.89 -8.99 17.11
C SER A 103 -1.41 -9.14 15.67
N ARG A 104 -0.23 -9.76 15.44
CA ARG A 104 0.33 -10.00 14.10
C ARG A 104 0.82 -11.44 13.90
N THR A 105 0.53 -12.36 14.83
CA THR A 105 0.89 -13.77 14.68
C THR A 105 0.22 -14.33 13.44
N GLY A 106 1.02 -14.87 12.51
CA GLY A 106 0.52 -15.44 11.26
C GLY A 106 0.11 -14.42 10.20
N LEU A 107 0.29 -13.11 10.45
CA LEU A 107 -0.03 -12.07 9.47
C LEU A 107 0.85 -12.22 8.22
N GLN A 108 0.21 -12.23 7.04
CA GLN A 108 0.90 -12.22 5.75
C GLN A 108 0.70 -10.89 5.03
N LEU A 109 1.77 -10.37 4.42
CA LEU A 109 1.73 -9.23 3.50
C LEU A 109 2.03 -9.71 2.08
N LEU A 110 1.03 -9.67 1.19
CA LEU A 110 1.13 -10.26 -0.15
C LEU A 110 0.84 -9.22 -1.24
N PRO A 111 1.52 -9.27 -2.40
CA PRO A 111 1.12 -8.48 -3.55
C PRO A 111 -0.14 -9.07 -4.20
N ALA A 112 -1.04 -8.23 -4.71
CA ALA A 112 -2.19 -8.69 -5.46
C ALA A 112 -1.76 -9.34 -6.79
N GLN A 113 -2.13 -10.60 -7.00
CA GLN A 113 -1.74 -11.36 -8.20
C GLN A 113 -2.52 -10.95 -9.46
N LEU A 114 -3.70 -10.34 -9.31
CA LEU A 114 -4.57 -9.97 -10.42
C LEU A 114 -4.15 -8.66 -11.11
N GLY A 115 -3.21 -7.90 -10.54
CA GLY A 115 -2.75 -6.62 -11.09
C GLY A 115 -3.91 -5.71 -11.52
N ASN A 116 -3.83 -5.15 -12.73
CA ASN A 116 -4.86 -4.27 -13.31
C ASN A 116 -6.21 -4.98 -13.57
N LYS A 117 -6.25 -6.32 -13.59
CA LYS A 117 -7.49 -7.09 -13.81
C LYS A 117 -8.36 -7.17 -12.56
N ALA A 118 -7.82 -6.86 -11.38
CA ALA A 118 -8.54 -6.94 -10.11
C ALA A 118 -9.82 -6.07 -10.10
N GLY A 119 -9.72 -4.83 -10.60
CA GLY A 119 -10.86 -3.91 -10.67
C GLY A 119 -11.97 -4.40 -11.60
N ILE A 120 -11.60 -4.89 -12.78
CA ILE A 120 -12.55 -5.42 -13.78
C ILE A 120 -13.23 -6.68 -13.25
N ALA A 121 -12.47 -7.61 -12.68
CA ALA A 121 -13.02 -8.83 -12.10
C ALA A 121 -13.97 -8.54 -10.92
N GLY A 122 -13.62 -7.57 -10.07
CA GLY A 122 -14.48 -7.12 -8.98
C GLY A 122 -15.80 -6.51 -9.48
N ALA A 123 -15.75 -5.62 -10.47
CA ALA A 123 -16.93 -5.03 -11.08
C ALA A 123 -17.84 -6.08 -11.74
N ALA A 124 -17.25 -7.04 -12.48
CA ALA A 124 -17.98 -8.15 -13.08
C ALA A 124 -18.66 -9.04 -12.02
N LYS A 125 -17.96 -9.37 -10.92
CA LYS A 125 -18.54 -10.14 -9.81
C LYS A 125 -19.69 -9.41 -9.14
N LEU A 126 -19.54 -8.10 -8.89
CA LEU A 126 -20.60 -7.26 -8.31
C LEU A 126 -21.84 -7.22 -9.20
N ALA A 127 -21.66 -7.06 -10.52
CA ALA A 127 -22.76 -7.12 -11.48
C ALA A 127 -23.45 -8.49 -11.47
N TRP A 128 -22.66 -9.57 -11.49
CA TRP A 128 -23.16 -10.94 -11.43
C TRP A 128 -23.94 -11.24 -10.14
N GLN A 129 -23.44 -10.79 -8.98
CA GLN A 129 -24.13 -10.96 -7.70
C GLN A 129 -25.48 -10.25 -7.70
N LYS A 130 -25.57 -9.03 -8.23
CA LYS A 130 -26.85 -8.31 -8.34
C LYS A 130 -27.87 -9.04 -9.22
N VAL A 131 -27.43 -9.70 -10.28
CA VAL A 131 -28.32 -10.52 -11.12
C VAL A 131 -28.83 -11.74 -10.34
N LEU A 132 -27.98 -12.38 -9.54
CA LEU A 132 -28.35 -13.56 -8.75
C LEU A 132 -29.23 -13.27 -7.52
N THR A 133 -29.14 -12.09 -6.90
CA THR A 133 -29.97 -11.73 -5.72
C THR A 133 -31.30 -11.06 -6.06
N THR A 134 -31.58 -10.79 -7.33
CA THR A 134 -32.86 -10.20 -7.78
C THR A 134 -33.80 -11.28 -8.40
N GLY A 135 -33.50 -12.56 -8.18
CA GLY A 135 -34.29 -13.71 -8.64
C GLY A 135 -34.90 -14.50 -7.49
#